data_AF-A0A935AC49-F1
#
_entry.id   AF-A0A935AC49-F1
#
_cell.length_a   1.000
_cell.length_b   1.000
_cell.length_c   1.000
_cell.angle_alpha   90.00
_cell.angle_beta   90.00
_cell.angle_gamma   90.00
#
_symmetry.space_group_name_H-M   'P 1'
#
loop_
_entity.id
_entity.type
_entity.pdbx_description
1 polymer ?
#
loop_
_entity_poly.entity_id
_entity_poly.type
_entity_poly.pdbx_seq_one_letter_code
_entity_poly.pdbx_strand_id
1 'polypeptide(L)'
;MKRVRIQRDQVFPRLFGLGEDSVDYRNRMRSYAGFAAWAVLSGLTLAAFIFLAATDIQRLAVAGLSFFKYLPLFAVIYALARTKAAHYLADVFELDDESVAYNFIEDVAFGQGHELITIHEGKISEEDERSPLILIGGPGFVQVNLDSVALLERVDGIPEIIEPRAKPWKLGRFERIREIGKYDEVGKREYAIINLRDQFVRGLAVKSRTKDGIPIEAQDVKVMFSIRRKPKETAPENDPYHYDEKAVYSLVYNQVIITPPPAKVSGISFPWDTTVLPLVTGELENIITSRNLSEILASISRRELDDLSLNEATNKQMRIEMTSEQTVASQPGASRAPNFLTRSKITAHFFSDEFKAKAEALGVAIHWIDIGTWSLPNEIILDELKAAWKLMGDNTRRRAGVDRSAKQHEMKELMELVNNVIVSNYSRSSGSSGSRKFSEKDYIELAKLMDDNPEIAFSPLMQQRYTQNVSSKRDAQSIANDILKAFRKELIAARELIEKENRSSIDKQAEIARVDKALRDIDHHVFHYIKRPSP
;
A
#
# COMPACT_ATOMS: atom_id res chain seq x y z
N MET A 1 4.08 -75.67 -52.85
CA MET A 1 3.12 -74.58 -52.57
C MET A 1 2.80 -74.54 -51.08
N LYS A 2 3.41 -73.62 -50.32
CA LYS A 2 3.06 -73.39 -48.91
C LYS A 2 1.72 -72.64 -48.89
N ARG A 3 0.65 -73.27 -48.39
CA ARG A 3 -0.63 -72.59 -48.14
C ARG A 3 -0.39 -71.58 -47.03
N VAL A 4 -0.55 -70.29 -47.34
CA VAL A 4 -0.58 -69.22 -46.35
C VAL A 4 -1.82 -69.45 -45.48
N ARG A 5 -1.65 -70.12 -44.34
CA ARG A 5 -2.67 -70.16 -43.28
C ARG A 5 -2.67 -68.78 -42.63
N ILE A 6 -3.47 -67.88 -43.18
CA ILE A 6 -3.83 -66.63 -42.50
C ILE A 6 -4.51 -67.05 -41.20
N GLN A 7 -3.88 -66.76 -40.06
CA GLN A 7 -4.39 -67.09 -38.73
C GLN A 7 -5.68 -66.29 -38.49
N ARG A 8 -6.83 -66.92 -38.77
CA ARG A 8 -8.18 -66.34 -38.56
C ARG A 8 -8.37 -65.84 -37.12
N ASP A 9 -7.70 -66.47 -36.17
CA ASP A 9 -7.83 -66.16 -34.73
C ASP A 9 -7.22 -64.81 -34.35
N GLN A 10 -6.35 -64.23 -35.18
CA GLN A 10 -5.80 -62.88 -34.94
C GLN A 10 -6.62 -61.78 -35.63
N VAL A 11 -7.39 -62.12 -36.66
CA VAL A 11 -8.08 -61.14 -37.52
C VAL A 11 -9.40 -60.69 -36.90
N PHE A 12 -10.19 -61.62 -36.38
CA PHE A 12 -11.50 -61.31 -35.78
C PHE A 12 -11.42 -60.37 -34.55
N PRO A 13 -10.51 -60.60 -33.59
CA PRO A 13 -10.37 -59.70 -32.44
C PRO A 13 -9.95 -58.28 -32.84
N ARG A 14 -9.11 -58.14 -33.87
CA ARG A 14 -8.66 -56.83 -34.38
C ARG A 14 -9.70 -56.11 -35.24
N LEU A 15 -10.65 -56.83 -35.82
CA LEU A 15 -11.73 -56.25 -36.62
C LEU A 15 -12.85 -55.67 -35.73
N PHE A 16 -13.07 -56.26 -34.55
CA PHE A 16 -14.14 -55.85 -33.63
C PHE A 16 -13.62 -55.25 -32.32
N GLY A 17 -12.31 -55.24 -32.10
CA GLY A 17 -11.68 -54.62 -30.95
C GLY A 17 -11.89 -53.11 -30.90
N LEU A 18 -11.94 -52.58 -29.67
CA LEU A 18 -12.09 -51.15 -29.41
C LEU A 18 -10.75 -50.43 -29.20
N GLY A 19 -9.62 -51.16 -29.13
CA GLY A 19 -8.30 -50.57 -28.98
C GLY A 19 -7.77 -49.92 -30.26
N GLU A 20 -6.79 -49.02 -30.12
CA GLU A 20 -6.16 -48.26 -31.21
C GLU A 20 -5.66 -49.17 -32.35
N ASP A 21 -4.93 -50.25 -32.01
CA ASP A 21 -4.47 -51.26 -32.97
C ASP A 21 -5.60 -51.85 -33.85
N SER A 22 -6.81 -51.94 -33.30
CA SER A 22 -8.00 -52.45 -33.99
C SER A 22 -8.63 -51.40 -34.90
N VAL A 23 -8.57 -50.12 -34.51
CA VAL A 23 -8.98 -48.98 -35.35
C VAL A 23 -8.06 -48.86 -36.56
N ASP A 24 -6.74 -48.92 -36.35
CA ASP A 24 -5.73 -48.89 -37.40
C ASP A 24 -5.87 -50.05 -38.39
N TYR A 25 -6.08 -51.25 -37.86
CA TYR A 25 -6.30 -52.43 -38.69
C TYR A 25 -7.56 -52.29 -39.56
N ARG A 26 -8.67 -51.79 -38.99
CA ARG A 26 -9.91 -51.51 -39.74
C ARG A 26 -9.71 -50.44 -40.81
N ASN A 27 -8.98 -49.37 -40.51
CA ASN A 27 -8.68 -48.31 -41.48
C ASN A 27 -7.85 -48.86 -42.66
N ARG A 28 -6.83 -49.69 -42.39
CA ARG A 28 -6.07 -50.38 -43.45
C ARG A 28 -6.95 -51.31 -44.29
N MET A 29 -7.83 -52.08 -43.66
CA MET A 29 -8.76 -52.97 -44.36
C MET A 29 -9.77 -52.21 -45.22
N ARG A 30 -10.31 -51.07 -44.73
CA ARG A 30 -11.16 -50.17 -45.52
C ARG A 30 -10.42 -49.62 -46.73
N SER A 31 -9.14 -49.25 -46.58
CA SER A 31 -8.32 -48.79 -47.70
C SER A 31 -8.12 -49.87 -48.76
N TYR A 32 -7.83 -51.11 -48.35
CA TYR A 32 -7.72 -52.23 -49.28
C TYR A 32 -9.04 -52.57 -49.96
N ALA A 33 -10.15 -52.54 -49.22
CA ALA A 33 -11.49 -52.75 -49.78
C ALA A 33 -11.86 -51.65 -50.79
N GLY A 34 -11.55 -50.38 -50.49
CA GLY A 34 -11.74 -49.25 -51.40
C GLY A 34 -10.93 -49.39 -52.68
N PHE A 35 -9.66 -49.80 -52.57
CA PHE A 35 -8.81 -50.09 -53.73
C PHE A 35 -9.36 -51.25 -54.57
N ALA A 36 -9.79 -52.34 -53.93
CA ALA A 36 -10.40 -53.48 -54.61
C ALA A 36 -11.70 -53.07 -55.33
N ALA A 37 -12.56 -52.28 -54.68
CA ALA A 37 -13.76 -51.73 -55.29
C ALA A 37 -13.44 -50.84 -56.51
N TRP A 38 -12.43 -49.98 -56.41
CA TRP A 38 -11.93 -49.18 -57.54
C TRP A 38 -11.45 -50.06 -58.70
N ALA A 39 -10.70 -51.13 -58.43
CA ALA A 39 -10.21 -52.06 -59.45
C ALA A 39 -11.39 -52.78 -60.16
N VAL A 40 -12.38 -53.24 -59.40
CA VAL A 40 -13.59 -53.90 -59.95
C VAL A 40 -14.41 -52.93 -60.79
N LEU A 41 -14.68 -51.72 -60.28
CA LEU A 41 -15.39 -50.68 -61.02
C LEU A 41 -14.64 -50.29 -62.29
N SER A 42 -13.31 -50.19 -62.23
CA SER A 42 -12.48 -49.91 -63.41
C SER A 42 -12.59 -51.03 -64.46
N GLY A 43 -12.53 -52.29 -64.05
CA GLY A 43 -12.77 -53.43 -64.93
C GLY A 43 -14.16 -53.44 -65.57
N LEU A 44 -15.21 -53.14 -64.80
CA LEU A 44 -16.58 -53.04 -65.30
C LEU A 44 -16.75 -51.88 -66.29
N THR A 45 -16.15 -50.72 -66.03
CA THR A 45 -16.19 -49.59 -66.98
C THR A 45 -15.46 -49.91 -68.29
N LEU A 46 -14.34 -50.62 -68.23
CA LEU A 46 -13.60 -51.07 -69.41
C LEU A 46 -14.44 -52.06 -70.23
N ALA A 47 -15.07 -53.05 -69.57
CA ALA A 47 -15.95 -53.99 -70.23
C ALA A 47 -17.17 -53.28 -70.86
N ALA A 48 -17.82 -52.37 -70.13
CA ALA A 48 -18.95 -51.59 -70.66
C ALA A 48 -18.54 -50.73 -71.87
N PHE A 49 -17.35 -50.14 -71.86
CA PHE A 49 -16.83 -49.40 -73.01
C PHE A 49 -16.62 -50.30 -74.23
N ILE A 50 -16.03 -51.48 -74.05
CA ILE A 50 -15.76 -52.44 -75.13
C ILE A 50 -17.07 -53.00 -75.72
N PHE A 51 -18.06 -53.31 -74.89
CA PHE A 51 -19.25 -54.06 -75.30
C PHE A 51 -20.52 -53.22 -75.54
N LEU A 52 -20.64 -52.02 -74.96
CA LEU A 52 -21.91 -51.26 -74.94
C LEU A 52 -21.83 -49.85 -75.57
N ALA A 53 -20.64 -49.35 -75.92
CA ALA A 53 -20.47 -47.98 -76.40
C ALA A 53 -20.69 -47.81 -77.92
N ALA A 54 -21.83 -48.30 -78.43
CA ALA A 54 -22.18 -48.24 -79.85
C ALA A 54 -22.74 -46.87 -80.28
N THR A 55 -23.41 -46.16 -79.37
CA THR A 55 -24.01 -44.82 -79.63
C THR A 55 -23.34 -43.72 -78.80
N ASP A 56 -23.42 -42.47 -79.25
CA ASP A 56 -22.78 -41.33 -78.57
C ASP A 56 -23.38 -41.06 -77.18
N ILE A 57 -24.67 -41.33 -76.96
CA ILE A 57 -25.32 -41.23 -75.65
C ILE A 57 -24.78 -42.28 -74.68
N GLN A 58 -24.53 -43.51 -75.15
CA GLN A 58 -23.90 -44.57 -74.34
C GLN A 58 -22.45 -44.23 -74.01
N ARG A 59 -21.71 -43.60 -74.93
CA ARG A 59 -20.34 -43.11 -74.68
C ARG A 59 -20.31 -42.04 -73.58
N LEU A 60 -21.26 -41.09 -73.62
CA LEU A 60 -21.44 -40.09 -72.55
C LEU A 60 -21.81 -40.72 -71.21
N ALA A 61 -22.69 -41.73 -71.18
CA ALA A 61 -23.06 -42.44 -69.96
C ALA A 61 -21.88 -43.22 -69.36
N VAL A 62 -21.09 -43.90 -70.20
CA VAL A 62 -19.86 -44.60 -69.78
C VAL A 62 -18.82 -43.60 -69.28
N ALA A 63 -18.68 -42.43 -69.92
CA ALA A 63 -17.82 -41.35 -69.44
C ALA A 63 -18.27 -40.82 -68.05
N GLY A 64 -19.57 -40.64 -67.83
CA GLY A 64 -20.11 -40.28 -66.51
C GLY A 64 -19.85 -41.34 -65.44
N LEU A 65 -20.12 -42.62 -65.72
CA LEU A 65 -19.81 -43.74 -64.83
C LEU A 65 -18.31 -43.90 -64.55
N SER A 66 -17.47 -43.53 -65.52
CA SER A 66 -16.02 -43.53 -65.37
C SER A 66 -15.53 -42.50 -64.35
N PHE A 67 -16.31 -41.48 -63.99
CA PHE A 67 -15.97 -40.56 -62.92
C PHE A 67 -16.21 -41.18 -61.54
N PHE A 68 -17.36 -41.85 -61.35
CA PHE A 68 -17.72 -42.48 -60.08
C PHE A 68 -16.75 -43.57 -59.64
N LYS A 69 -16.10 -44.27 -60.57
CA LYS A 69 -15.10 -45.28 -60.22
C LYS A 69 -13.93 -44.70 -59.43
N TYR A 70 -13.61 -43.41 -59.58
CA TYR A 70 -12.51 -42.76 -58.87
C TYR A 70 -12.88 -42.35 -57.44
N LEU A 71 -14.16 -42.32 -57.06
CA LEU A 71 -14.58 -41.95 -55.71
C LEU A 71 -13.93 -42.83 -54.61
N PRO A 72 -13.92 -44.18 -54.71
CA PRO A 72 -13.20 -45.02 -53.75
C PRO A 72 -11.70 -44.72 -53.71
N LEU A 73 -11.07 -44.44 -54.86
CA LEU A 73 -9.64 -44.10 -54.91
C LEU A 73 -9.37 -42.77 -54.20
N PHE A 74 -10.19 -41.74 -54.45
CA PHE A 74 -10.09 -40.47 -53.76
C PHE A 74 -10.32 -40.62 -52.26
N ALA A 75 -11.27 -41.47 -51.83
CA ALA A 75 -11.49 -41.75 -50.41
C ALA A 75 -10.27 -42.41 -49.75
N VAL A 76 -9.60 -43.36 -50.42
CA VAL A 76 -8.37 -43.99 -49.92
C VAL A 76 -7.23 -42.99 -49.82
N ILE A 77 -7.02 -42.18 -50.86
CA ILE A 77 -5.98 -41.14 -50.89
C ILE A 77 -6.23 -40.12 -49.78
N TYR A 78 -7.48 -39.66 -49.63
CA TYR A 78 -7.88 -38.73 -48.59
C TYR A 78 -7.63 -39.30 -47.18
N ALA A 79 -8.07 -40.54 -46.92
CA ALA A 79 -7.88 -41.17 -45.62
C ALA A 79 -6.38 -41.32 -45.26
N LEU A 80 -5.55 -41.71 -46.23
CA LEU A 80 -4.10 -41.85 -46.03
C LEU A 80 -3.44 -40.48 -45.80
N ALA A 81 -3.81 -39.48 -46.61
CA ALA A 81 -3.32 -38.11 -46.45
C ALA A 81 -3.71 -37.52 -45.09
N ARG A 82 -4.96 -37.71 -44.67
CA ARG A 82 -5.48 -37.28 -43.37
C ARG A 82 -4.70 -37.91 -42.21
N THR A 83 -4.50 -39.23 -42.24
CA THR A 83 -3.75 -39.96 -41.21
C THR A 83 -2.30 -39.47 -41.11
N LYS A 84 -1.63 -39.29 -42.25
CA LYS A 84 -0.24 -38.82 -42.27
C LYS A 84 -0.12 -37.36 -41.82
N ALA A 85 -1.06 -36.52 -42.20
CA ALA A 85 -1.11 -35.14 -41.72
C ALA A 85 -1.41 -35.08 -40.21
N ALA A 86 -2.28 -35.94 -39.68
CA ALA A 86 -2.63 -35.98 -38.25
C ALA A 86 -1.42 -36.40 -37.41
N HIS A 87 -0.74 -37.48 -37.77
CA HIS A 87 0.51 -37.88 -37.11
C HIS A 87 1.59 -36.79 -37.17
N TYR A 88 1.77 -36.17 -38.33
CA TYR A 88 2.75 -35.09 -38.47
C TYR A 88 2.41 -33.92 -37.54
N LEU A 89 1.13 -33.55 -37.48
CA LEU A 89 0.68 -32.43 -36.67
C LEU A 89 0.75 -32.75 -35.18
N ALA A 90 0.39 -33.96 -34.77
CA ALA A 90 0.55 -34.43 -33.40
C ALA A 90 2.02 -34.42 -32.95
N ASP A 91 2.96 -34.77 -33.84
CA ASP A 91 4.40 -34.71 -33.57
C ASP A 91 4.92 -33.26 -33.48
N VAL A 92 4.52 -32.39 -34.42
CA VAL A 92 4.94 -30.96 -34.41
C VAL A 92 4.43 -30.20 -33.19
N PHE A 93 3.21 -30.50 -32.73
CA PHE A 93 2.60 -29.85 -31.57
C PHE A 93 2.70 -30.68 -30.28
N GLU A 94 3.47 -31.77 -30.29
CA GLU A 94 3.68 -32.67 -29.14
C GLU A 94 2.37 -33.06 -28.43
N LEU A 95 1.33 -33.40 -29.21
CA LEU A 95 -0.01 -33.68 -28.68
C LEU A 95 -0.07 -35.08 -28.05
N ASP A 96 -0.59 -35.15 -26.82
CA ASP A 96 -0.84 -36.41 -26.12
C ASP A 96 -1.90 -37.29 -26.81
N ASP A 97 -2.89 -36.65 -27.45
CA ASP A 97 -3.99 -37.32 -28.13
C ASP A 97 -4.04 -36.95 -29.62
N GLU A 98 -3.75 -37.93 -30.48
CA GLU A 98 -3.78 -37.77 -31.93
C GLU A 98 -5.19 -37.44 -32.46
N SER A 99 -6.25 -37.79 -31.71
CA SER A 99 -7.64 -37.49 -32.09
C SER A 99 -7.88 -35.98 -32.26
N VAL A 100 -7.16 -35.15 -31.50
CA VAL A 100 -7.18 -33.68 -31.60
C VAL A 100 -6.69 -33.23 -32.98
N ALA A 101 -5.58 -33.80 -33.45
CA ALA A 101 -5.03 -33.50 -34.79
C ALA A 101 -5.96 -33.99 -35.92
N TYR A 102 -6.62 -35.15 -35.74
CA TYR A 102 -7.60 -35.65 -36.69
C TYR A 102 -8.80 -34.73 -36.86
N ASN A 103 -9.33 -34.21 -35.76
CA ASN A 103 -10.48 -33.30 -35.75
C ASN A 103 -10.09 -31.97 -36.40
N PHE A 104 -8.92 -31.43 -36.02
CA PHE A 104 -8.38 -30.21 -36.61
C PHE A 104 -8.26 -30.28 -38.14
N ILE A 105 -7.74 -31.39 -38.68
CA ILE A 105 -7.59 -31.56 -40.14
C ILE A 105 -8.95 -31.62 -40.84
N GLU A 106 -9.96 -32.22 -40.23
CA GLU A 106 -11.32 -32.20 -40.78
C GLU A 106 -11.89 -30.79 -40.82
N ASP A 107 -11.72 -30.04 -39.74
CA ASP A 107 -12.23 -28.68 -39.62
C ASP A 107 -11.56 -27.75 -40.64
N VAL A 108 -10.25 -27.90 -40.86
CA VAL A 108 -9.52 -27.16 -41.89
C VAL A 108 -9.93 -27.58 -43.30
N ALA A 109 -10.08 -28.88 -43.57
CA ALA A 109 -10.36 -29.41 -44.90
C ALA A 109 -11.78 -29.09 -45.38
N PHE A 110 -12.76 -29.13 -44.48
CA PHE A 110 -14.18 -28.91 -44.81
C PHE A 110 -14.73 -27.57 -44.34
N GLY A 111 -13.92 -26.76 -43.65
CA GLY A 111 -14.32 -25.43 -43.17
C GLY A 111 -15.36 -25.48 -42.05
N GLN A 112 -15.38 -26.58 -41.30
CA GLN A 112 -16.37 -26.93 -40.29
C GLN A 112 -15.84 -26.72 -38.87
N GLY A 113 -15.13 -25.62 -38.59
CA GLY A 113 -14.66 -25.32 -37.24
C GLY A 113 -15.85 -25.05 -36.30
N HIS A 114 -16.41 -26.10 -35.70
CA HIS A 114 -17.60 -26.03 -34.83
C HIS A 114 -17.25 -25.73 -33.38
N GLU A 115 -15.96 -25.77 -33.04
CA GLU A 115 -15.50 -25.61 -31.69
C GLU A 115 -15.67 -24.15 -31.22
N LEU A 116 -16.28 -23.99 -30.04
CA LEU A 116 -16.56 -22.72 -29.42
C LEU A 116 -15.95 -22.70 -28.03
N ILE A 117 -14.95 -21.86 -27.82
CA ILE A 117 -14.38 -21.61 -26.49
C ILE A 117 -15.02 -20.39 -25.89
N THR A 118 -15.34 -20.46 -24.60
CA THR A 118 -15.86 -19.31 -23.85
C THR A 118 -14.85 -18.82 -22.83
N ILE A 119 -14.46 -17.56 -22.97
CA ILE A 119 -13.54 -16.88 -22.05
C ILE A 119 -14.36 -16.10 -21.03
N HIS A 120 -14.10 -16.37 -19.75
CA HIS A 120 -14.78 -15.74 -18.63
C HIS A 120 -13.82 -15.51 -17.47
N GLU A 121 -13.98 -14.38 -16.77
CA GLU A 121 -13.17 -13.99 -15.61
C GLU A 121 -11.64 -14.04 -15.82
N GLY A 122 -11.18 -13.83 -17.06
CA GLY A 122 -9.78 -13.89 -17.43
C GLY A 122 -9.23 -15.31 -17.64
N LYS A 123 -10.09 -16.33 -17.78
CA LYS A 123 -9.70 -17.73 -17.89
C LYS A 123 -10.50 -18.49 -18.95
N ILE A 124 -9.93 -19.61 -19.38
CA ILE A 124 -10.58 -20.64 -20.21
C ILE A 124 -10.96 -21.80 -19.28
N SER A 125 -12.02 -22.53 -19.62
CA SER A 125 -12.41 -23.72 -18.85
C SER A 125 -11.42 -24.88 -19.08
N GLU A 126 -11.23 -25.74 -18.08
CA GLU A 126 -10.31 -26.89 -18.21
C GLU A 126 -10.73 -27.87 -19.32
N GLU A 127 -12.02 -27.91 -19.66
CA GLU A 127 -12.55 -28.69 -20.78
C GLU A 127 -12.13 -28.08 -22.13
N ASP A 128 -12.28 -26.75 -22.26
CA ASP A 128 -11.90 -26.01 -23.47
C ASP A 128 -10.38 -25.96 -23.67
N GLU A 129 -9.56 -26.10 -22.62
CA GLU A 129 -8.09 -26.16 -22.76
C GLU A 129 -7.59 -27.40 -23.52
N ARG A 130 -8.42 -28.44 -23.61
CA ARG A 130 -8.13 -29.67 -24.38
C ARG A 130 -8.55 -29.56 -25.85
N SER A 131 -9.18 -28.45 -26.23
CA SER A 131 -9.62 -28.24 -27.60
C SER A 131 -8.45 -28.16 -28.58
N PRO A 132 -8.63 -28.66 -29.82
CA PRO A 132 -7.77 -28.32 -30.96
C PRO A 132 -7.53 -26.81 -31.09
N LEU A 133 -8.53 -25.99 -30.78
CA LEU A 133 -8.45 -24.53 -30.90
C LEU A 133 -7.40 -23.89 -29.98
N ILE A 134 -7.15 -24.47 -28.80
CA ILE A 134 -6.08 -24.04 -27.88
C ILE A 134 -4.75 -24.70 -28.22
N LEU A 135 -4.77 -26.01 -28.45
CA LEU A 135 -3.55 -26.80 -28.63
C LEU A 135 -2.82 -26.50 -29.95
N ILE A 136 -3.59 -26.26 -31.02
CA ILE A 136 -3.08 -26.08 -32.38
C ILE A 136 -3.40 -24.68 -32.89
N GLY A 137 -4.60 -24.18 -32.61
CA GLY A 137 -5.13 -22.90 -33.10
C GLY A 137 -6.38 -23.08 -33.97
N GLY A 138 -6.83 -21.99 -34.61
CA GLY A 138 -8.01 -22.00 -35.46
C GLY A 138 -7.88 -22.87 -36.72
N PRO A 139 -9.00 -23.25 -37.36
CA PRO A 139 -10.26 -22.50 -37.37
C PRO A 139 -11.24 -22.91 -36.27
N GLY A 140 -11.91 -21.93 -35.66
CA GLY A 140 -12.94 -22.14 -34.64
C GLY A 140 -13.58 -20.83 -34.20
N PHE A 141 -14.33 -20.85 -33.10
CA PHE A 141 -14.99 -19.68 -32.54
C PHE A 141 -14.54 -19.41 -31.10
N VAL A 142 -14.33 -18.14 -30.78
CA VAL A 142 -14.02 -17.69 -29.42
C VAL A 142 -15.06 -16.67 -28.99
N GLN A 143 -15.73 -16.94 -27.88
CA GLN A 143 -16.64 -16.00 -27.24
C GLN A 143 -15.99 -15.39 -26.01
N VAL A 144 -15.81 -14.06 -26.05
CA VAL A 144 -15.22 -13.29 -24.95
C VAL A 144 -16.34 -12.57 -24.20
N ASN A 145 -16.47 -12.86 -22.91
CA ASN A 145 -17.45 -12.20 -22.04
C ASN A 145 -17.01 -10.77 -21.68
N LEU A 146 -17.97 -9.95 -21.23
CA LEU A 146 -17.78 -8.53 -20.86
C LEU A 146 -16.71 -8.28 -19.80
N ASP A 147 -16.29 -9.30 -19.07
CA ASP A 147 -15.31 -9.21 -18.00
C ASP A 147 -13.88 -9.51 -18.43
N SER A 148 -13.65 -9.87 -19.70
CA SER A 148 -12.38 -10.39 -20.16
C SER A 148 -11.98 -9.79 -21.49
N VAL A 149 -10.68 -9.71 -21.75
CA VAL A 149 -10.14 -9.41 -23.07
C VAL A 149 -9.06 -10.43 -23.38
N ALA A 150 -8.99 -10.90 -24.62
CA ALA A 150 -7.99 -11.88 -25.05
C ALA A 150 -7.10 -11.30 -26.14
N LEU A 151 -5.82 -11.65 -26.11
CA LEU A 151 -4.87 -11.35 -27.16
C LEU A 151 -4.61 -12.59 -28.00
N LEU A 152 -4.89 -12.47 -29.29
CA LEU A 152 -4.51 -13.45 -30.30
C LEU A 152 -3.15 -13.13 -30.87
N GLU A 153 -2.48 -14.17 -31.33
CA GLU A 153 -1.29 -14.06 -32.15
C GLU A 153 -1.55 -14.82 -33.45
N ARG A 154 -1.40 -14.11 -34.56
CA ARG A 154 -1.47 -14.68 -35.89
C ARG A 154 -0.14 -15.36 -36.22
N VAL A 155 -0.13 -16.21 -37.26
CA VAL A 155 1.08 -16.96 -37.69
C VAL A 155 2.24 -16.03 -38.08
N ASP A 156 1.94 -14.80 -38.51
CA ASP A 156 2.92 -13.76 -38.83
C ASP A 156 3.48 -13.05 -37.58
N GLY A 157 3.02 -13.42 -36.38
CA GLY A 157 3.40 -12.82 -35.11
C GLY A 157 2.70 -11.48 -34.84
N ILE A 158 1.75 -11.06 -35.69
CA ILE A 158 0.99 -9.84 -35.46
C ILE A 158 -0.05 -10.11 -34.38
N PRO A 159 -0.05 -9.34 -33.27
CA PRO A 159 -1.04 -9.52 -32.22
C PRO A 159 -2.35 -8.81 -32.57
N GLU A 160 -3.46 -9.42 -32.18
CA GLU A 160 -4.81 -8.88 -32.38
C GLU A 160 -5.63 -9.03 -31.09
N ILE A 161 -6.32 -7.96 -30.68
CA ILE A 161 -7.13 -7.97 -29.46
C ILE A 161 -8.56 -8.41 -29.81
N ILE A 162 -9.07 -9.41 -29.10
CA ILE A 162 -10.49 -9.76 -29.14
C ILE A 162 -11.21 -9.03 -28.01
N GLU A 163 -12.05 -8.08 -28.40
CA GLU A 163 -12.90 -7.35 -27.46
C GLU A 163 -14.11 -8.20 -27.01
N PRO A 164 -14.66 -7.91 -25.82
CA PRO A 164 -15.91 -8.50 -25.39
C PRO A 164 -17.05 -8.29 -26.39
N ARG A 165 -17.76 -9.37 -26.76
CA ARG A 165 -18.81 -9.28 -27.78
C ARG A 165 -19.86 -10.37 -27.66
N ALA A 166 -21.09 -10.05 -28.09
CA ALA A 166 -22.21 -10.99 -28.09
C ALA A 166 -22.11 -12.07 -29.18
N LYS A 167 -21.45 -11.78 -30.31
CA LYS A 167 -21.25 -12.73 -31.42
C LYS A 167 -19.85 -13.34 -31.33
N PRO A 168 -19.70 -14.67 -31.35
CA PRO A 168 -18.39 -15.30 -31.30
C PRO A 168 -17.44 -14.79 -32.39
N TRP A 169 -16.19 -14.56 -32.03
CA TRP A 169 -15.11 -14.23 -32.94
C TRP A 169 -14.71 -15.48 -33.72
N LYS A 170 -14.67 -15.38 -35.05
CA LYS A 170 -14.21 -16.49 -35.89
C LYS A 170 -12.70 -16.42 -36.01
N LEU A 171 -12.01 -17.41 -35.45
CA LEU A 171 -10.57 -17.55 -35.62
C LEU A 171 -10.23 -18.01 -37.03
N GLY A 172 -9.24 -17.33 -37.62
CA GLY A 172 -8.59 -17.73 -38.85
C GLY A 172 -7.80 -19.02 -38.67
N ARG A 173 -7.22 -19.52 -39.76
CA ARG A 173 -6.41 -20.74 -39.73
C ARG A 173 -5.13 -20.46 -38.96
N PHE A 174 -4.83 -21.31 -37.97
CA PHE A 174 -3.65 -21.23 -37.10
C PHE A 174 -3.55 -19.92 -36.30
N GLU A 175 -4.64 -19.17 -36.17
CA GLU A 175 -4.71 -18.08 -35.19
C GLU A 175 -4.95 -18.68 -33.82
N ARG A 176 -4.15 -18.29 -32.83
CA ARG A 176 -4.21 -18.85 -31.48
C ARG A 176 -4.23 -17.76 -30.43
N ILE A 177 -4.83 -18.07 -29.28
CA ILE A 177 -4.68 -17.25 -28.09
C ILE A 177 -3.23 -17.39 -27.66
N ARG A 178 -2.56 -16.26 -27.44
CA ARG A 178 -1.15 -16.27 -27.06
C ARG A 178 -1.01 -16.94 -25.69
N GLU A 179 -0.13 -17.92 -25.62
CA GLU A 179 0.28 -18.53 -24.36
C GLU A 179 1.49 -17.76 -23.81
N ILE A 180 1.45 -17.42 -22.52
CA ILE A 180 2.51 -16.66 -21.84
C ILE A 180 3.03 -17.41 -20.60
N GLY A 181 2.33 -18.46 -20.18
CA GLY A 181 2.68 -19.29 -19.04
C GLY A 181 3.93 -20.14 -19.23
N LYS A 182 4.44 -20.64 -18.10
CA LYS A 182 5.55 -21.61 -18.05
C LYS A 182 5.09 -23.06 -18.20
N TYR A 183 3.84 -23.34 -17.82
CA TYR A 183 3.31 -24.70 -17.72
C TYR A 183 2.52 -25.06 -18.96
N ASP A 184 2.74 -26.27 -19.47
CA ASP A 184 2.01 -26.84 -20.61
C ASP A 184 0.93 -27.85 -20.17
N GLU A 185 0.68 -27.96 -18.86
CA GLU A 185 -0.32 -28.87 -18.31
C GLU A 185 -1.71 -28.22 -18.30
N VAL A 186 -2.74 -29.00 -18.67
CA VAL A 186 -4.15 -28.59 -18.57
C VAL A 186 -4.50 -28.15 -17.14
N GLY A 187 -5.19 -27.01 -17.01
CA GLY A 187 -5.55 -26.32 -15.78
C GLY A 187 -4.45 -25.43 -15.20
N LYS A 188 -3.23 -25.46 -15.77
CA LYS A 188 -2.09 -24.64 -15.33
C LYS A 188 -1.54 -23.73 -16.42
N ARG A 189 -2.00 -23.85 -17.66
CA ARG A 189 -1.62 -22.98 -18.77
C ARG A 189 -2.10 -21.55 -18.48
N GLU A 190 -1.25 -20.60 -18.83
CA GLU A 190 -1.54 -19.18 -18.61
C GLU A 190 -1.56 -18.49 -19.98
N TYR A 191 -2.72 -17.96 -20.33
CA TYR A 191 -2.99 -17.33 -21.62
C TYR A 191 -2.92 -15.81 -21.50
N ALA A 192 -2.78 -15.14 -22.64
CA ALA A 192 -2.88 -13.71 -22.80
C ALA A 192 -4.33 -13.21 -22.69
N ILE A 193 -4.98 -13.58 -21.58
CA ILE A 193 -6.35 -13.23 -21.26
C ILE A 193 -6.32 -12.40 -19.99
N ILE A 194 -6.95 -11.24 -20.05
CA ILE A 194 -6.91 -10.27 -18.97
C ILE A 194 -8.33 -10.09 -18.44
N ASN A 195 -8.48 -10.24 -17.12
CA ASN A 195 -9.71 -9.91 -16.43
C ASN A 195 -9.84 -8.39 -16.28
N LEU A 196 -10.89 -7.80 -16.84
CA LEU A 196 -11.13 -6.35 -16.87
C LEU A 196 -11.74 -5.82 -15.56
N ARG A 197 -12.22 -6.70 -14.68
CA ARG A 197 -12.78 -6.35 -13.38
C ARG A 197 -11.69 -5.84 -12.44
N ASP A 198 -12.11 -5.07 -11.43
CA ASP A 198 -11.23 -4.64 -10.37
C ASP A 198 -10.74 -5.87 -9.58
N GLN A 199 -9.42 -5.97 -9.43
CA GLN A 199 -8.74 -7.05 -8.73
C GLN A 199 -8.37 -6.60 -7.33
N PHE A 200 -8.37 -7.54 -6.38
CA PHE A 200 -8.06 -7.25 -4.98
C PHE A 200 -7.06 -8.24 -4.40
N VAL A 201 -5.93 -7.71 -3.91
CA VAL A 201 -4.87 -8.46 -3.24
C VAL A 201 -5.01 -8.31 -1.73
N ARG A 202 -4.84 -9.41 -0.99
CA ARG A 202 -4.74 -9.42 0.48
C ARG A 202 -3.50 -10.18 0.92
N GLY A 203 -2.98 -9.79 2.09
CA GLY A 203 -1.92 -10.57 2.74
C GLY A 203 -0.56 -10.50 2.04
N LEU A 204 -0.31 -9.48 1.21
CA LEU A 204 1.03 -9.27 0.66
C LEU A 204 1.97 -8.91 1.81
N ALA A 205 3.12 -9.59 1.88
CA ALA A 205 4.16 -9.36 2.86
C ALA A 205 5.45 -8.95 2.16
N VAL A 206 6.05 -7.85 2.60
CA VAL A 206 7.24 -7.28 1.98
C VAL A 206 8.32 -7.15 3.05
N LYS A 207 9.44 -7.85 2.86
CA LYS A 207 10.58 -7.84 3.78
C LYS A 207 11.69 -7.01 3.17
N SER A 208 12.17 -6.01 3.91
CA SER A 208 13.29 -5.19 3.46
C SER A 208 14.11 -4.68 4.65
N ARG A 209 15.17 -3.92 4.37
CA ARG A 209 16.00 -3.27 5.41
C ARG A 209 15.91 -1.78 5.26
N THR A 210 15.73 -1.09 6.38
CA THR A 210 15.77 0.38 6.40
C THR A 210 17.15 0.89 6.03
N LYS A 211 17.27 2.19 5.78
CA LYS A 211 18.55 2.88 5.54
C LYS A 211 19.55 2.67 6.68
N ASP A 212 19.05 2.48 7.91
CA ASP A 212 19.86 2.18 9.10
C ASP A 212 20.27 0.69 9.20
N GLY A 213 19.92 -0.13 8.19
CA GLY A 213 20.23 -1.57 8.13
C GLY A 213 19.28 -2.46 8.94
N ILE A 214 18.24 -1.89 9.54
CA ILE A 214 17.31 -2.62 10.41
C ILE A 214 16.28 -3.37 9.54
N PRO A 215 16.18 -4.70 9.65
CA PRO A 215 15.18 -5.46 8.92
C PRO A 215 13.77 -5.14 9.44
N ILE A 216 12.85 -4.85 8.53
CA ILE A 216 11.43 -4.67 8.80
C ILE A 216 10.58 -5.41 7.78
N GLU A 217 9.38 -5.79 8.17
CA GLU A 217 8.41 -6.46 7.31
C GLU A 217 7.09 -5.68 7.31
N ALA A 218 6.58 -5.31 6.14
CA ALA A 218 5.20 -4.87 6.00
C ALA A 218 4.31 -6.10 5.85
N GLN A 219 3.32 -6.26 6.72
CA GLN A 219 2.38 -7.38 6.72
C GLN A 219 0.96 -6.90 6.43
N ASP A 220 0.16 -7.77 5.81
CA ASP A 220 -1.23 -7.51 5.41
C ASP A 220 -1.37 -6.29 4.48
N VAL A 221 -0.44 -6.14 3.53
CA VAL A 221 -0.57 -5.14 2.47
C VAL A 221 -1.74 -5.55 1.56
N LYS A 222 -2.63 -4.60 1.30
CA LYS A 222 -3.81 -4.78 0.45
C LYS A 222 -3.75 -3.81 -0.71
N VAL A 223 -4.09 -4.28 -1.90
CA VAL A 223 -4.02 -3.48 -3.13
C VAL A 223 -5.28 -3.75 -3.95
N MET A 224 -5.90 -2.69 -4.44
CA MET A 224 -6.98 -2.74 -5.43
C MET A 224 -6.52 -2.07 -6.72
N PHE A 225 -6.62 -2.78 -7.83
CA PHE A 225 -6.13 -2.34 -9.12
C PHE A 225 -7.00 -2.87 -10.25
N SER A 226 -6.84 -2.31 -11.45
CA SER A 226 -7.45 -2.83 -12.67
C SER A 226 -6.49 -2.61 -13.85
N ILE A 227 -6.85 -3.14 -15.02
CA ILE A 227 -6.27 -2.67 -16.27
C ILE A 227 -6.48 -1.16 -16.41
N ARG A 228 -5.55 -0.48 -17.07
CA ARG A 228 -5.70 0.94 -17.40
C ARG A 228 -6.92 1.14 -18.31
N ARG A 229 -7.86 1.95 -17.81
CA ARG A 229 -9.10 2.31 -18.50
C ARG A 229 -8.92 3.57 -19.34
N LYS A 230 -9.65 3.67 -20.46
CA LYS A 230 -9.78 4.91 -21.25
C LYS A 230 -10.38 6.03 -20.37
N PRO A 231 -10.03 7.32 -20.59
CA PRO A 231 -10.66 8.43 -19.88
C PRO A 231 -12.18 8.41 -20.06
N LYS A 232 -12.93 8.82 -19.02
CA LYS A 232 -14.40 8.78 -18.99
C LYS A 232 -15.07 9.52 -20.16
N GLU A 233 -14.42 10.55 -20.71
CA GLU A 233 -14.89 11.32 -21.88
C GLU A 233 -14.89 10.49 -23.18
N THR A 234 -14.04 9.47 -23.25
CA THR A 234 -13.87 8.57 -24.40
C THR A 234 -14.42 7.17 -24.15
N ALA A 235 -14.96 6.93 -22.94
CA ALA A 235 -15.47 5.64 -22.54
C ALA A 235 -16.86 5.40 -23.17
N PRO A 236 -17.15 4.20 -23.69
CA PRO A 236 -18.50 3.86 -24.16
C PRO A 236 -19.50 3.93 -23.00
N GLU A 237 -20.65 4.58 -23.22
CA GLU A 237 -21.67 4.82 -22.18
C GLU A 237 -22.26 3.53 -21.57
N ASN A 238 -22.21 2.42 -22.32
CA ASN A 238 -22.75 1.11 -21.92
C ASN A 238 -21.68 0.07 -21.57
N ASP A 239 -20.40 0.45 -21.45
CA ASP A 239 -19.32 -0.50 -21.12
C ASP A 239 -18.69 -0.19 -19.74
N PRO A 240 -19.06 -0.95 -18.69
CA PRO A 240 -18.49 -0.74 -17.36
C PRO A 240 -16.99 -1.10 -17.28
N TYR A 241 -16.47 -1.89 -18.24
CA TYR A 241 -15.13 -2.45 -18.21
C TYR A 241 -14.26 -2.00 -19.40
N HIS A 242 -14.44 -0.76 -19.84
CA HIS A 242 -13.62 -0.14 -20.87
C HIS A 242 -12.12 -0.17 -20.53
N TYR A 243 -11.28 -0.45 -21.53
CA TYR A 243 -9.82 -0.55 -21.39
C TYR A 243 -9.09 0.20 -22.51
N ASP A 244 -7.84 0.53 -22.26
CA ASP A 244 -6.91 0.99 -23.29
C ASP A 244 -6.24 -0.21 -23.97
N GLU A 245 -6.31 -0.30 -25.30
CA GLU A 245 -5.68 -1.37 -26.07
C GLU A 245 -4.17 -1.43 -25.83
N LYS A 246 -3.52 -0.27 -25.68
CA LYS A 246 -2.08 -0.21 -25.34
C LYS A 246 -1.77 -0.88 -24.01
N ALA A 247 -2.69 -0.82 -23.06
CA ALA A 247 -2.53 -1.45 -21.76
C ALA A 247 -2.55 -2.97 -21.85
N VAL A 248 -3.39 -3.53 -22.73
CA VAL A 248 -3.42 -4.98 -23.01
C VAL A 248 -2.08 -5.43 -23.58
N TYR A 249 -1.56 -4.71 -24.59
CA TYR A 249 -0.24 -5.02 -25.15
C TYR A 249 0.87 -4.91 -24.10
N SER A 250 0.92 -3.82 -23.33
CA SER A 250 1.91 -3.66 -22.26
C SER A 250 1.85 -4.76 -21.21
N LEU A 251 0.65 -5.17 -20.80
CA LEU A 251 0.46 -6.25 -19.81
C LEU A 251 0.94 -7.61 -20.30
N VAL A 252 0.87 -7.86 -21.60
CA VAL A 252 1.30 -9.13 -22.21
C VAL A 252 2.78 -9.13 -22.55
N TYR A 253 3.30 -8.03 -23.12
CA TYR A 253 4.66 -7.97 -23.66
C TYR A 253 5.71 -7.38 -22.70
N ASN A 254 5.33 -6.50 -21.79
CA ASN A 254 6.27 -5.82 -20.87
C ASN A 254 6.33 -6.50 -19.50
N GLN A 255 6.03 -7.80 -19.43
CA GLN A 255 6.08 -8.54 -18.17
C GLN A 255 7.52 -8.69 -17.69
N VAL A 256 7.71 -8.57 -16.38
CA VAL A 256 9.01 -8.78 -15.75
C VAL A 256 9.13 -10.26 -15.42
N ILE A 257 10.11 -10.95 -16.03
CA ILE A 257 10.43 -12.33 -15.68
C ILE A 257 11.19 -12.33 -14.36
N ILE A 258 10.55 -12.79 -13.29
CA ILE A 258 11.14 -12.84 -11.94
C ILE A 258 11.52 -14.27 -11.62
N THR A 259 12.80 -14.47 -11.28
CA THR A 259 13.34 -15.78 -10.92
C THR A 259 14.05 -15.67 -9.56
N PRO A 260 13.62 -16.37 -8.50
CA PRO A 260 12.50 -17.32 -8.45
C PRO A 260 11.11 -16.64 -8.52
N PRO A 261 10.05 -17.35 -8.98
CA PRO A 261 8.70 -16.79 -9.05
C PRO A 261 8.22 -16.28 -7.69
N PRO A 262 7.47 -15.16 -7.65
CA PRO A 262 6.88 -14.69 -6.40
C PRO A 262 5.90 -15.74 -5.84
N ALA A 263 5.73 -15.75 -4.52
CA ALA A 263 4.75 -16.62 -3.88
C ALA A 263 3.34 -16.30 -4.40
N LYS A 264 2.61 -17.30 -4.92
CA LYS A 264 1.24 -17.12 -5.40
C LYS A 264 0.36 -16.62 -4.26
N VAL A 265 -0.19 -15.41 -4.42
CA VAL A 265 -1.16 -14.84 -3.49
C VAL A 265 -2.56 -15.28 -3.92
N SER A 266 -3.37 -15.74 -2.97
CA SER A 266 -4.73 -16.22 -3.24
C SER A 266 -5.59 -15.12 -3.88
N GLY A 267 -6.31 -15.46 -4.95
CA GLY A 267 -7.29 -14.58 -5.59
C GLY A 267 -6.75 -13.77 -6.78
N ILE A 268 -5.48 -13.97 -7.15
CA ILE A 268 -4.86 -13.30 -8.29
C ILE A 268 -4.28 -14.36 -9.21
N SER A 269 -4.63 -14.29 -10.48
CA SER A 269 -3.98 -15.07 -11.53
C SER A 269 -3.02 -14.19 -12.32
N PHE A 270 -2.17 -14.86 -13.07
CA PHE A 270 -1.46 -14.29 -14.19
C PHE A 270 -2.39 -13.40 -15.07
N PRO A 271 -1.93 -12.25 -15.58
CA PRO A 271 -0.57 -11.68 -15.52
C PRO A 271 -0.30 -10.76 -14.32
N TRP A 272 -1.21 -10.69 -13.36
CA TRP A 272 -1.15 -9.66 -12.30
C TRP A 272 -0.09 -9.94 -11.23
N ASP A 273 0.22 -11.21 -11.01
CA ASP A 273 1.25 -11.69 -10.09
C ASP A 273 2.67 -11.35 -10.55
N THR A 274 2.90 -11.25 -11.87
CA THR A 274 4.20 -10.86 -12.46
C THR A 274 4.32 -9.37 -12.77
N THR A 275 3.24 -8.61 -12.69
CA THR A 275 3.21 -7.17 -13.02
C THR A 275 2.95 -6.28 -11.81
N VAL A 276 1.81 -6.44 -11.15
CA VAL A 276 1.37 -5.54 -10.06
C VAL A 276 2.07 -5.85 -8.76
N LEU A 277 2.16 -7.13 -8.39
CA LEU A 277 2.81 -7.51 -7.13
C LEU A 277 4.27 -7.05 -7.08
N PRO A 278 5.09 -7.26 -8.14
CA PRO A 278 6.47 -6.82 -8.13
C PRO A 278 6.61 -5.30 -8.19
N LEU A 279 5.73 -4.61 -8.91
CA LEU A 279 5.71 -3.15 -8.96
C LEU A 279 5.46 -2.55 -7.57
N VAL A 280 4.42 -3.02 -6.87
CA VAL A 280 4.08 -2.54 -5.53
C VAL A 280 5.15 -2.94 -4.51
N THR A 281 5.63 -4.18 -4.59
CA THR A 281 6.68 -4.70 -3.69
C THR A 281 7.97 -3.91 -3.85
N GLY A 282 8.45 -3.70 -5.08
CA GLY A 282 9.66 -2.94 -5.36
C GLY A 282 9.55 -1.48 -4.94
N GLU A 283 8.39 -0.85 -5.14
CA GLU A 283 8.18 0.53 -4.69
C GLU A 283 8.14 0.63 -3.15
N LEU A 284 7.51 -0.33 -2.47
CA LEU A 284 7.52 -0.39 -1.01
C LEU A 284 8.92 -0.65 -0.47
N GLU A 285 9.70 -1.54 -1.09
CA GLU A 285 11.10 -1.80 -0.76
C GLU A 285 11.94 -0.53 -0.94
N ASN A 286 11.74 0.23 -2.02
CA ASN A 286 12.41 1.52 -2.24
C ASN A 286 12.07 2.53 -1.13
N ILE A 287 10.81 2.58 -0.70
CA ILE A 287 10.39 3.44 0.42
C ILE A 287 11.07 3.00 1.73
N ILE A 288 11.13 1.70 2.00
CA ILE A 288 11.75 1.16 3.22
C ILE A 288 13.27 1.46 3.21
N THR A 289 13.96 1.14 2.13
CA THR A 289 15.42 1.26 2.00
C THR A 289 15.94 2.69 1.97
N SER A 290 15.14 3.63 1.46
CA SER A 290 15.53 5.05 1.39
C SER A 290 15.38 5.79 2.73
N ARG A 291 14.80 5.16 3.75
CA ARG A 291 14.35 5.82 4.99
C ARG A 291 14.88 5.15 6.25
N ASN A 292 15.03 5.97 7.29
CA ASN A 292 15.45 5.50 8.62
C ASN A 292 14.26 4.84 9.35
N LEU A 293 14.52 3.95 10.32
CA LEU A 293 13.45 3.27 11.05
C LEU A 293 12.55 4.26 11.82
N SER A 294 13.17 5.27 12.40
CA SER A 294 12.48 6.35 13.12
C SER A 294 11.54 7.14 12.20
N GLU A 295 11.83 7.27 10.91
CA GLU A 295 10.95 7.97 9.97
C GLU A 295 9.69 7.14 9.63
N ILE A 296 9.79 5.81 9.69
CA ILE A 296 8.71 4.87 9.33
C ILE A 296 7.83 4.51 10.54
N LEU A 297 8.43 4.27 11.71
CA LEU A 297 7.73 3.73 12.89
C LEU A 297 7.41 4.76 13.98
N ALA A 298 8.02 5.94 13.98
CA ALA A 298 7.88 6.85 15.12
C ALA A 298 6.49 7.50 15.19
N SER A 299 5.59 6.90 15.94
CA SER A 299 4.43 7.60 16.51
C SER A 299 4.88 8.54 17.65
N ILE A 300 5.80 9.48 17.39
CA ILE A 300 6.08 10.51 18.40
C ILE A 300 4.85 11.41 18.45
N SER A 301 4.23 11.48 19.63
CA SER A 301 3.06 12.32 19.82
C SER A 301 3.47 13.78 19.65
N ARG A 302 2.60 14.62 19.05
CA ARG A 302 2.88 16.07 18.90
C ARG A 302 3.27 16.72 20.23
N ARG A 303 2.66 16.25 21.33
CA ARG A 303 2.93 16.71 22.69
C ARG A 303 4.37 16.48 23.14
N GLU A 304 4.93 15.29 22.89
CA GLU A 304 6.34 15.01 23.23
C GLU A 304 7.31 15.87 22.42
N LEU A 305 6.91 16.21 21.19
CA LEU A 305 7.68 17.07 20.30
C LEU A 305 7.68 18.53 20.78
N ASP A 306 6.52 19.02 21.21
CA ASP A 306 6.36 20.34 21.83
C ASP A 306 7.17 20.42 23.13
N ASP A 307 7.09 19.40 24.00
CA ASP A 307 7.84 19.34 25.27
C ASP A 307 9.36 19.33 25.04
N LEU A 308 9.86 18.61 24.03
CA LEU A 308 11.29 18.63 23.68
C LEU A 308 11.75 20.01 23.19
N SER A 309 10.95 20.66 22.36
CA SER A 309 11.26 22.01 21.84
C SER A 309 11.30 23.06 22.96
N LEU A 310 10.35 22.99 23.90
CA LEU A 310 10.25 23.87 25.05
C LEU A 310 11.46 23.70 25.98
N ASN A 311 11.82 22.45 26.28
CA ASN A 311 12.96 22.11 27.11
C ASN A 311 14.30 22.56 26.52
N GLU A 312 14.44 22.51 25.20
CA GLU A 312 15.65 22.98 24.52
C GLU A 312 15.76 24.51 24.53
N ALA A 313 14.63 25.21 24.36
CA ALA A 313 14.57 26.67 24.46
C ALA A 313 14.95 27.14 25.88
N THR A 314 14.40 26.51 26.92
CA THR A 314 14.75 26.82 28.32
C THR A 314 16.19 26.49 28.65
N ASN A 315 16.73 25.37 28.14
CA ASN A 315 18.15 25.03 28.35
C ASN A 315 19.09 26.02 27.63
N LYS A 316 18.74 26.45 26.42
CA LYS A 316 19.51 27.49 25.71
C LYS A 316 19.51 28.79 26.50
N GLN A 317 18.36 29.18 27.04
CA GLN A 317 18.23 30.39 27.84
C GLN A 317 19.03 30.31 29.16
N MET A 318 18.90 29.23 29.93
CA MET A 318 19.71 29.03 31.15
C MET A 318 21.22 29.00 30.86
N ARG A 319 21.65 28.42 29.73
CA ARG A 319 23.06 28.35 29.38
C ARG A 319 23.63 29.73 29.05
N ILE A 320 22.86 30.56 28.33
CA ILE A 320 23.21 31.96 28.04
C ILE A 320 23.30 32.77 29.34
N GLU A 321 22.36 32.56 30.26
CA GLU A 321 22.32 33.25 31.56
C GLU A 321 23.48 32.85 32.50
N MET A 322 23.89 31.57 32.52
CA MET A 322 24.92 31.09 33.43
C MET A 322 26.37 31.25 32.94
N THR A 323 26.61 31.24 31.63
CA THR A 323 27.99 31.23 31.11
C THR A 323 28.42 32.51 30.42
N SER A 324 27.51 33.44 30.09
CA SER A 324 27.79 34.71 29.38
C SER A 324 28.57 34.60 28.06
N GLU A 325 28.97 33.40 27.65
CA GLU A 325 29.56 33.09 26.37
C GLU A 325 28.46 32.60 25.42
N GLN A 326 28.26 33.35 24.33
CA GLN A 326 27.62 32.84 23.12
C GLN A 326 28.51 31.76 22.52
N THR A 327 28.50 30.57 23.10
CA THR A 327 29.14 29.41 22.47
C THR A 327 28.41 29.14 21.15
N VAL A 328 29.22 29.02 20.10
CA VAL A 328 28.87 28.73 18.71
C VAL A 328 27.62 27.87 18.64
N ALA A 329 26.64 28.36 17.89
CA ALA A 329 25.40 27.67 17.55
C ALA A 329 25.63 26.15 17.49
N SER A 330 25.08 25.42 18.47
CA SER A 330 24.86 23.99 18.29
C SER A 330 24.18 23.84 16.94
N GLN A 331 24.79 23.06 16.05
CA GLN A 331 24.42 22.98 14.63
C GLN A 331 22.89 22.99 14.49
N PRO A 332 22.32 23.80 13.58
CA PRO A 332 20.87 23.98 13.41
C PRO A 332 20.11 22.72 12.91
N GLY A 333 20.60 21.50 13.19
CA GLY A 333 20.02 20.22 12.80
C GLY A 333 19.76 19.23 13.95
N ALA A 334 20.18 19.50 15.19
CA ALA A 334 20.10 18.49 16.27
C ALA A 334 18.69 18.27 16.88
N SER A 335 17.71 19.11 16.53
CA SER A 335 16.35 19.05 17.09
C SER A 335 15.28 19.43 16.06
N ARG A 336 15.48 18.99 14.81
CA ARG A 336 14.34 18.93 13.89
C ARG A 336 13.50 17.73 14.33
N ALA A 337 12.19 17.96 14.51
CA ALA A 337 11.19 16.89 14.55
C ALA A 337 11.60 15.80 13.56
N PRO A 338 11.77 14.53 13.97
CA PRO A 338 12.07 13.48 13.02
C PRO A 338 11.03 13.55 11.90
N ASN A 339 11.50 13.51 10.65
CA ASN A 339 10.64 13.69 9.49
C ASN A 339 9.74 12.46 9.33
N PHE A 340 8.68 12.41 10.13
CA PHE A 340 7.81 11.25 10.23
C PHE A 340 6.92 11.15 9.00
N LEU A 341 6.97 9.96 8.39
CA LEU A 341 6.08 9.56 7.31
C LEU A 341 4.86 8.89 7.93
N THR A 342 3.77 9.66 8.03
CA THR A 342 2.47 9.09 8.34
C THR A 342 2.09 8.04 7.29
N ARG A 343 1.36 7.00 7.68
CA ARG A 343 0.86 5.97 6.74
C ARG A 343 0.16 6.60 5.52
N SER A 344 -0.60 7.66 5.75
CA SER A 344 -1.24 8.46 4.69
C SER A 344 -0.26 9.04 3.66
N LYS A 345 0.93 9.49 4.08
CA LYS A 345 1.97 9.99 3.17
C LYS A 345 2.59 8.86 2.36
N ILE A 346 2.79 7.69 2.97
CA ILE A 346 3.30 6.51 2.26
C ILE A 346 2.27 6.04 1.23
N THR A 347 0.99 5.94 1.61
CA THR A 347 -0.11 5.64 0.67
C THR A 347 -0.19 6.69 -0.45
N ALA A 348 -0.02 7.98 -0.15
CA ALA A 348 -0.02 9.05 -1.15
C ALA A 348 1.14 8.93 -2.15
N HIS A 349 2.27 8.32 -1.76
CA HIS A 349 3.40 8.09 -2.66
C HIS A 349 3.02 7.20 -3.86
N PHE A 350 2.18 6.19 -3.64
CA PHE A 350 1.63 5.33 -4.69
C PHE A 350 0.62 6.05 -5.61
N PHE A 351 0.30 7.30 -5.34
CA PHE A 351 -0.53 8.15 -6.21
C PHE A 351 0.25 9.32 -6.81
N SER A 352 1.57 9.36 -6.62
CA SER A 352 2.45 10.31 -7.30
C SER A 352 2.45 10.10 -8.81
N ASP A 353 2.68 11.17 -9.57
CA ASP A 353 2.68 11.11 -11.03
C ASP A 353 3.80 10.20 -11.57
N GLU A 354 4.93 10.12 -10.88
CA GLU A 354 6.04 9.22 -11.22
C GLU A 354 5.62 7.74 -11.13
N PHE A 355 4.97 7.35 -10.03
CA PHE A 355 4.51 5.98 -9.85
C PHE A 355 3.34 5.66 -10.79
N LYS A 356 2.41 6.59 -11.00
CA LYS A 356 1.35 6.43 -12.01
C LYS A 356 1.91 6.21 -13.40
N ALA A 357 2.93 6.98 -13.81
CA ALA A 357 3.56 6.78 -15.11
C ALA A 357 4.23 5.40 -15.24
N LYS A 358 4.88 4.90 -14.18
CA LYS A 358 5.42 3.53 -14.14
C LYS A 358 4.32 2.47 -14.26
N ALA A 359 3.22 2.63 -13.52
CA ALA A 359 2.08 1.71 -13.58
C ALA A 359 1.40 1.73 -14.95
N GLU A 360 1.24 2.92 -15.53
CA GLU A 360 0.67 3.12 -16.87
C GLU A 360 1.53 2.51 -17.97
N ALA A 361 2.86 2.58 -17.86
CA ALA A 361 3.77 1.92 -18.80
C ALA A 361 3.60 0.39 -18.83
N LEU A 362 3.18 -0.20 -17.70
CA LEU A 362 2.83 -1.61 -17.57
C LEU A 362 1.36 -1.91 -17.87
N GLY A 363 0.54 -0.91 -18.22
CA GLY A 363 -0.88 -1.08 -18.53
C GLY A 363 -1.80 -1.22 -17.30
N VAL A 364 -1.35 -0.82 -16.11
CA VAL A 364 -2.09 -1.00 -14.85
C VAL A 364 -2.56 0.35 -14.29
N ALA A 365 -3.72 0.35 -13.64
CA ALA A 365 -4.18 1.45 -12.80
C ALA A 365 -4.39 0.96 -11.36
N ILE A 366 -3.71 1.58 -10.40
CA ILE A 366 -3.89 1.31 -8.96
C ILE A 366 -4.92 2.29 -8.41
N HIS A 367 -5.99 1.76 -7.83
CA HIS A 367 -7.11 2.55 -7.28
C HIS A 367 -6.95 2.79 -5.78
N TRP A 368 -6.44 1.79 -5.06
CA TRP A 368 -6.30 1.85 -3.62
C TRP A 368 -5.19 0.93 -3.11
N ILE A 369 -4.49 1.37 -2.06
CA ILE A 369 -3.46 0.58 -1.38
C ILE A 369 -3.46 0.87 0.12
N ASP A 370 -3.40 -0.19 0.91
CA ASP A 370 -3.20 -0.17 2.35
C ASP A 370 -1.95 -0.97 2.70
N ILE A 371 -1.03 -0.34 3.43
CA ILE A 371 0.30 -0.89 3.75
C ILE A 371 0.22 -1.84 4.97
N GLY A 372 -0.95 -1.91 5.63
CA GLY A 372 -1.17 -2.84 6.73
C GLY A 372 -0.37 -2.47 7.97
N THR A 373 0.35 -3.44 8.54
CA THR A 373 1.11 -3.29 9.79
C THR A 373 2.58 -3.61 9.61
N TRP A 374 3.44 -2.81 10.22
CA TRP A 374 4.87 -3.07 10.30
C TRP A 374 5.16 -4.10 11.39
N SER A 375 5.91 -5.14 11.02
CA SER A 375 6.44 -6.17 11.91
C SER A 375 7.97 -6.01 11.98
N LEU A 376 8.48 -6.03 13.20
CA LEU A 376 9.91 -6.06 13.49
C LEU A 376 10.29 -7.52 13.81
N PRO A 377 11.38 -8.07 13.24
CA PRO A 377 11.86 -9.38 13.66
C PRO A 377 12.20 -9.35 15.15
N ASN A 378 11.68 -10.34 15.87
CA ASN A 378 11.54 -10.35 17.32
C ASN A 378 12.85 -10.24 18.12
N GLU A 379 12.68 -9.69 19.32
CA GLU A 379 13.50 -9.74 20.55
C GLU A 379 14.56 -8.65 20.77
N ILE A 380 15.63 -8.55 19.98
CA ILE A 380 16.80 -7.76 20.42
C ILE A 380 16.55 -6.24 20.42
N ILE A 381 15.89 -5.72 19.40
CA ILE A 381 15.70 -4.27 19.19
C ILE A 381 14.62 -3.71 20.13
N LEU A 382 13.61 -4.50 20.46
CA LEU A 382 12.51 -4.09 21.35
C LEU A 382 12.97 -3.97 22.81
N ASP A 383 13.87 -4.83 23.27
CA ASP A 383 14.34 -4.77 24.66
C ASP A 383 15.32 -3.63 24.89
N GLU A 384 16.23 -3.35 23.95
CA GLU A 384 17.10 -2.17 24.02
C GLU A 384 16.31 -0.86 23.89
N LEU A 385 15.31 -0.78 22.99
CA LEU A 385 14.44 0.39 22.89
C LEU A 385 13.55 0.55 24.12
N LYS A 386 12.97 -0.54 24.65
CA LYS A 386 12.22 -0.50 25.92
C LYS A 386 13.11 -0.09 27.08
N ALA A 387 14.35 -0.56 27.13
CA ALA A 387 15.33 -0.17 28.14
C ALA A 387 15.69 1.32 28.00
N ALA A 388 15.93 1.79 26.77
CA ALA A 388 16.21 3.20 26.48
C ALA A 388 15.02 4.11 26.83
N TRP A 389 13.79 3.71 26.51
CA TRP A 389 12.56 4.42 26.87
C TRP A 389 12.32 4.42 28.38
N LYS A 390 12.55 3.30 29.06
CA LYS A 390 12.46 3.21 30.51
C LYS A 390 13.50 4.11 31.18
N LEU A 391 14.74 4.10 30.68
CA LEU A 391 15.83 4.96 31.17
C LEU A 391 15.53 6.44 30.89
N MET A 392 14.93 6.77 29.75
CA MET A 392 14.48 8.11 29.44
C MET A 392 13.35 8.56 30.38
N GLY A 393 12.33 7.73 30.58
CA GLY A 393 11.24 8.00 31.53
C GLY A 393 11.74 8.15 32.97
N ASP A 394 12.69 7.31 33.39
CA ASP A 394 13.33 7.40 34.71
C ASP A 394 14.19 8.67 34.84
N ASN A 395 14.90 9.08 33.79
CA ASN A 395 15.64 10.33 33.76
C ASN A 395 14.71 11.55 33.83
N THR A 396 13.58 11.53 33.13
CA THR A 396 12.57 12.60 33.19
C THR A 396 11.97 12.70 34.59
N ARG A 397 11.67 11.56 35.24
CA ARG A 397 11.21 11.53 36.64
C ARG A 397 12.27 12.05 37.60
N ARG A 398 13.54 11.67 37.42
CA ARG A 398 14.65 12.17 38.24
C ARG A 398 14.84 13.67 38.07
N ARG A 399 14.78 14.19 36.83
CA ARG A 399 14.84 15.64 36.54
C ARG A 399 13.70 16.39 37.22
N ALA A 400 12.46 15.93 37.07
CA ALA A 400 11.32 16.53 37.74
C ALA A 400 11.45 16.53 39.28
N GLY A 401 12.09 15.50 39.85
CA GLY A 401 12.43 15.45 41.27
C GLY A 401 13.47 16.50 41.67
N VAL A 402 14.55 16.64 40.88
CA VAL A 402 15.59 17.66 41.10
C VAL A 402 15.02 19.08 40.97
N ASP A 403 14.19 19.34 39.97
CA ASP A 403 13.56 20.66 39.77
C ASP A 403 12.65 21.04 40.95
N ARG A 404 11.91 20.06 41.51
CA ARG A 404 11.11 20.29 42.73
C ARG A 404 11.99 20.61 43.93
N SER A 405 13.07 19.86 44.14
CA SER A 405 14.01 20.12 45.22
C SER A 405 14.73 21.46 45.07
N ALA A 406 15.08 21.86 43.85
CA ALA A 406 15.68 23.16 43.55
C ALA A 406 14.72 24.31 43.89
N LYS A 407 13.46 24.21 43.46
CA LYS A 407 12.42 25.20 43.82
C LYS A 407 12.17 25.28 45.32
N GLN A 408 12.20 24.14 46.03
CA GLN A 408 12.08 24.12 47.49
C GLN A 408 13.27 24.81 48.17
N HIS A 409 14.48 24.60 47.66
CA HIS A 409 15.68 25.27 48.17
C HIS A 409 15.65 26.78 47.91
N GLU A 410 15.28 27.21 46.70
CA GLU A 410 15.14 28.63 46.35
C GLU A 410 14.09 29.32 47.22
N MET A 411 12.95 28.65 47.45
CA MET A 411 11.91 29.14 48.38
C MET A 411 12.45 29.27 49.80
N LYS A 412 13.23 28.30 50.27
CA LYS A 412 13.83 28.32 51.61
C LYS A 412 14.85 29.45 51.75
N GLU A 413 15.69 29.68 50.75
CA GLU A 413 16.63 30.80 50.74
C GLU A 413 15.91 32.15 50.71
N LEU A 414 14.86 32.30 49.89
CA LEU A 414 14.03 33.50 49.87
C LEU A 414 13.38 33.75 51.24
N MET A 415 12.89 32.70 51.90
CA MET A 415 12.34 32.83 53.26
C MET A 415 13.41 33.19 54.29
N GLU A 416 14.61 32.61 54.22
CA GLU A 416 15.74 33.00 55.08
C GLU A 416 16.14 34.46 54.86
N LEU A 417 16.16 34.92 53.60
CA LEU A 417 16.45 36.31 53.25
C LEU A 417 15.37 37.25 53.79
N VAL A 418 14.09 36.90 53.63
CA VAL A 418 12.96 37.65 54.19
C VAL A 418 13.06 37.73 55.71
N ASN A 419 13.35 36.62 56.38
CA ASN A 419 13.47 36.58 57.84
C ASN A 419 14.69 37.38 58.32
N ASN A 420 15.83 37.25 57.64
CA ASN A 420 17.05 37.99 57.99
C ASN A 420 16.98 39.48 57.66
N VAL A 421 16.27 39.90 56.61
CA VAL A 421 16.22 41.32 56.21
C VAL A 421 15.07 42.07 56.87
N ILE A 422 13.90 41.45 57.04
CA ILE A 422 12.71 42.13 57.57
C ILE A 422 12.62 41.96 59.08
N VAL A 423 12.73 40.74 59.61
CA VAL A 423 12.51 40.47 61.04
C VAL A 423 13.69 40.96 61.90
N SER A 424 14.93 40.80 61.44
CA SER A 424 16.09 41.29 62.19
C SER A 424 16.13 42.83 62.26
N ASN A 425 15.79 43.53 61.17
CA ASN A 425 15.73 44.99 61.15
C ASN A 425 14.55 45.54 61.95
N TYR A 426 13.39 44.86 61.98
CA TYR A 426 12.28 45.24 62.84
C TYR A 426 12.62 45.08 64.33
N SER A 427 13.31 43.99 64.70
CA SER A 427 13.69 43.72 66.10
C SER A 427 14.72 44.69 66.69
N ARG A 428 15.48 45.39 65.83
CA ARG A 428 16.47 46.40 66.27
C ARG A 428 15.90 47.81 66.44
N SER A 429 14.70 48.10 65.91
CA SER A 429 14.14 49.47 65.92
C SER A 429 13.08 49.72 67.00
N SER A 430 12.58 48.70 67.71
CA SER A 430 11.66 48.91 68.83
C SER A 430 12.30 48.48 70.14
N GLY A 431 12.75 49.46 70.93
CA GLY A 431 12.97 49.25 72.35
C GLY A 431 11.64 48.83 72.99
N SER A 432 11.67 47.69 73.69
CA SER A 432 10.64 47.08 74.54
C SER A 432 9.71 46.02 73.90
N SER A 433 9.80 44.83 74.53
CA SER A 433 8.83 43.75 74.62
C SER A 433 8.69 42.74 73.47
N GLY A 434 9.15 41.51 73.73
CA GLY A 434 8.52 40.28 73.23
C GLY A 434 8.91 39.79 71.83
N SER A 435 10.06 39.13 71.72
CA SER A 435 10.38 38.25 70.59
C SER A 435 9.33 37.13 70.47
N ARG A 436 8.38 37.24 69.52
CA ARG A 436 7.65 36.07 68.99
C ARG A 436 8.31 35.67 67.67
N LYS A 437 9.13 34.63 67.72
CA LYS A 437 9.46 33.85 66.52
C LYS A 437 8.14 33.29 65.97
N PHE A 438 7.91 33.41 64.67
CA PHE A 438 6.81 32.71 63.99
C PHE A 438 6.88 31.22 64.33
N SER A 439 5.75 30.60 64.65
CA SER A 439 5.69 29.17 64.97
C SER A 439 5.60 28.37 63.68
N GLU A 440 6.17 27.16 63.66
CA GLU A 440 6.09 26.19 62.54
C GLU A 440 4.66 26.00 62.00
N LYS A 441 3.65 26.16 62.86
CA LYS A 441 2.23 26.14 62.46
C LYS A 441 1.81 27.34 61.62
N ASP A 442 2.27 28.54 61.97
CA ASP A 442 1.99 29.77 61.22
C ASP A 442 2.65 29.71 59.83
N TYR A 443 3.81 29.02 59.72
CA TYR A 443 4.50 28.78 58.45
C TYR A 443 3.72 27.83 57.52
N ILE A 444 3.11 26.77 58.08
CA ILE A 444 2.30 25.82 57.30
C ILE A 444 1.00 26.49 56.83
N GLU A 445 0.40 27.33 57.65
CA GLU A 445 -0.85 28.03 57.33
C GLU A 445 -0.64 29.10 56.24
N LEU A 446 0.50 29.81 56.27
CA LEU A 446 0.88 30.78 55.25
C LEU A 446 1.20 30.11 53.90
N ALA A 447 1.94 28.99 53.92
CA ALA A 447 2.23 28.21 52.73
C ALA A 447 0.94 27.68 52.07
N LYS A 448 -0.02 27.24 52.89
CA LYS A 448 -1.33 26.76 52.42
C LYS A 448 -2.18 27.89 51.81
N LEU A 449 -2.19 29.07 52.43
CA LEU A 449 -2.89 30.25 51.92
C LEU A 449 -2.36 30.75 50.56
N MET A 450 -1.06 30.55 50.30
CA MET A 450 -0.41 30.92 49.04
C MET A 450 -0.64 29.87 47.93
N ASP A 451 -0.67 28.58 48.26
CA ASP A 451 -1.08 27.52 47.33
C ASP A 451 -2.56 27.64 46.95
N ASP A 452 -3.41 28.08 47.88
CA ASP A 452 -4.85 28.24 47.68
C ASP A 452 -5.20 29.51 46.86
N ASN A 453 -4.28 30.47 46.67
CA ASN A 453 -4.52 31.72 45.94
C ASN A 453 -3.38 32.08 44.96
N PRO A 454 -3.26 31.37 43.81
CA PRO A 454 -2.19 31.60 42.84
C PRO A 454 -2.24 32.97 42.14
N GLU A 455 -3.37 33.68 42.17
CA GLU A 455 -3.52 35.00 41.54
C GLU A 455 -2.98 36.17 42.37
N ILE A 456 -2.78 35.99 43.68
CA ILE A 456 -2.23 37.05 44.54
C ILE A 456 -0.69 37.13 44.41
N ALA A 457 -0.05 36.06 43.93
CA ALA A 457 1.40 35.96 43.95
C ALA A 457 2.13 36.56 42.71
N PHE A 458 1.49 36.72 41.55
CA PHE A 458 2.23 37.17 40.36
C PHE A 458 1.38 37.98 39.38
N SER A 459 1.37 39.31 39.54
CA SER A 459 0.98 40.17 38.42
C SER A 459 2.14 40.23 37.40
N PRO A 460 1.89 40.13 36.07
CA PRO A 460 2.94 40.17 35.04
C PRO A 460 3.78 41.46 35.10
N LEU A 461 3.19 42.56 35.61
CA LEU A 461 3.84 43.85 35.79
C LEU A 461 4.86 43.86 36.94
N MET A 462 4.64 43.08 38.00
CA MET A 462 5.60 42.91 39.11
C MET A 462 6.84 42.15 38.65
N GLN A 463 6.65 41.09 37.86
CA GLN A 463 7.75 40.29 37.32
C GLN A 463 8.64 41.12 36.37
N GLN A 464 8.02 41.92 35.49
CA GLN A 464 8.75 42.75 34.53
C GLN A 464 9.58 43.86 35.21
N ARG A 465 9.11 44.38 36.36
CA ARG A 465 9.84 45.38 37.15
C ARG A 465 10.90 44.79 38.07
N TYR A 466 10.73 43.55 38.51
CA TYR A 466 11.75 42.84 39.29
C TYR A 466 12.98 42.53 38.43
N THR A 467 12.78 42.06 37.20
CA THR A 467 13.90 41.76 36.28
C THR A 467 14.70 42.99 35.85
N GLN A 468 14.09 44.18 35.82
CA GLN A 468 14.80 45.40 35.43
C GLN A 468 15.64 46.06 36.54
N ASN A 469 15.45 45.70 37.82
CA ASN A 469 16.01 46.45 38.93
C ASN A 469 17.14 45.76 39.73
N VAL A 470 17.59 44.57 39.31
CA VAL A 470 18.65 43.82 40.02
C VAL A 470 20.06 44.41 39.80
N SER A 471 20.24 45.41 38.94
CA SER A 471 21.57 45.95 38.58
C SER A 471 22.09 47.13 39.40
N SER A 472 21.40 47.57 40.45
CA SER A 472 21.95 48.64 41.32
C SER A 472 21.91 48.25 42.79
N LYS A 473 23.06 48.34 43.47
CA LYS A 473 23.17 48.36 44.94
C LYS A 473 22.46 49.61 45.45
N ARG A 474 21.13 49.57 45.47
CA ARG A 474 20.29 50.56 46.12
C ARG A 474 20.06 50.10 47.55
N ASP A 475 20.27 51.00 48.49
CA ASP A 475 20.01 50.78 49.91
C ASP A 475 18.62 50.14 50.08
N ALA A 476 18.54 49.11 50.92
CA ALA A 476 17.30 48.38 51.25
C ALA A 476 16.16 49.34 51.63
N GLN A 477 16.49 50.53 52.12
CA GLN A 477 15.57 51.60 52.47
C GLN A 477 14.88 52.24 51.25
N SER A 478 15.55 52.33 50.10
CA SER A 478 14.93 52.81 48.86
C SER A 478 13.98 51.76 48.26
N ILE A 479 14.34 50.47 48.36
CA ILE A 479 13.49 49.36 47.93
C ILE A 479 12.23 49.30 48.81
N ALA A 480 12.39 49.43 50.14
CA ALA A 480 11.27 49.51 51.07
C ALA A 480 10.34 50.71 50.78
N ASN A 481 10.91 51.88 50.46
CA ASN A 481 10.12 53.05 50.06
C ASN A 481 9.38 52.85 48.74
N ASP A 482 9.98 52.17 47.77
CA ASP A 482 9.33 51.87 46.49
C ASP A 482 8.20 50.84 46.65
N ILE A 483 8.38 49.84 47.52
CA ILE A 483 7.32 48.90 47.93
C ILE A 483 6.18 49.65 48.62
N LEU A 484 6.46 50.53 49.58
CA LEU A 484 5.43 51.33 50.28
C LEU A 484 4.67 52.25 49.32
N LYS A 485 5.35 52.85 48.33
CA LYS A 485 4.70 53.63 47.27
C LYS A 485 3.80 52.79 46.37
N ALA A 486 4.18 51.54 46.08
CA ALA A 486 3.35 50.62 45.32
C ALA A 486 2.10 50.23 46.11
N PHE A 487 2.25 49.84 47.38
CA PHE A 487 1.12 49.55 48.28
C PHE A 487 0.16 50.75 48.42
N ARG A 488 0.70 51.97 48.51
CA ARG A 488 -0.12 53.19 48.53
C ARG A 488 -1.00 53.32 47.28
N LYS A 489 -0.46 53.04 46.09
CA LYS A 489 -1.22 53.12 44.83
C LYS A 489 -2.33 52.08 44.77
N GLU A 490 -2.04 50.84 45.18
CA GLU A 490 -3.02 49.76 45.22
C GLU A 490 -4.13 50.05 46.25
N LEU A 491 -3.80 50.61 47.42
CA LEU A 491 -4.81 51.00 48.42
C LEU A 491 -5.70 52.15 47.95
N ILE A 492 -5.16 53.09 47.16
CA ILE A 492 -5.98 54.14 46.52
C ILE A 492 -6.92 53.52 45.49
N ALA A 493 -6.43 52.59 44.66
CA ALA A 493 -7.27 51.88 43.70
C ALA A 493 -8.37 51.05 44.40
N ALA A 494 -8.03 50.38 45.51
CA ALA A 494 -8.99 49.63 46.32
C ALA A 494 -10.06 50.55 46.94
N ARG A 495 -9.68 51.75 47.42
CA ARG A 495 -10.61 52.77 47.91
C ARG A 495 -11.61 53.18 46.82
N GLU A 496 -11.13 53.45 45.60
CA GLU A 496 -11.98 53.80 44.45
C GLU A 496 -12.91 52.66 44.03
N LEU A 497 -12.47 51.41 44.17
CA LEU A 497 -13.27 50.23 43.84
C LEU A 497 -14.39 50.01 44.87
N ILE A 498 -14.08 50.15 46.16
CA ILE A 498 -15.05 50.09 47.27
C ILE A 498 -16.10 51.20 47.16
N GLU A 499 -15.69 52.42 46.74
CA GLU A 499 -16.62 53.53 46.49
C GLU A 499 -17.60 53.23 45.34
N LYS A 500 -17.18 52.47 44.33
CA LYS A 500 -18.01 52.11 43.15
C LYS A 500 -18.92 50.90 43.36
N GLU A 501 -18.70 50.07 44.38
CA GLU A 501 -19.46 48.85 44.61
C GLU A 501 -20.86 49.14 45.19
N ASN A 502 -21.93 48.41 44.81
CA ASN A 502 -23.30 48.65 45.31
C ASN A 502 -23.58 47.93 46.65
N ARG A 503 -22.87 48.30 47.73
CA ARG A 503 -23.09 47.81 49.11
C ARG A 503 -23.77 48.83 50.04
N SER A 504 -24.20 48.39 51.23
CA SER A 504 -24.79 49.22 52.30
C SER A 504 -23.88 50.40 52.67
N SER A 505 -24.44 51.58 52.95
CA SER A 505 -23.65 52.81 53.17
C SER A 505 -22.78 52.76 54.44
N ILE A 506 -23.19 51.99 55.44
CA ILE A 506 -22.52 51.89 56.75
C ILE A 506 -21.25 51.04 56.63
N ASP A 507 -21.33 49.89 55.97
CA ASP A 507 -20.18 48.98 55.82
C ASP A 507 -19.09 49.60 54.92
N LYS A 508 -19.51 50.31 53.86
CA LYS A 508 -18.61 51.08 52.99
C LYS A 508 -17.81 52.12 53.76
N GLN A 509 -18.46 52.89 54.63
CA GLN A 509 -17.78 53.93 55.41
C GLN A 509 -16.77 53.32 56.39
N ALA A 510 -17.09 52.17 56.98
CA ALA A 510 -16.16 51.47 57.87
C ALA A 510 -14.91 50.95 57.13
N GLU A 511 -15.07 50.39 55.92
CA GLU A 511 -13.95 49.91 55.11
C GLU A 511 -13.09 51.06 54.55
N ILE A 512 -13.72 52.12 54.03
CA ILE A 512 -13.01 53.33 53.58
C ILE A 512 -12.21 53.93 54.74
N ALA A 513 -12.77 54.00 55.95
CA ALA A 513 -12.05 54.51 57.12
C ALA A 513 -10.82 53.67 57.49
N ARG A 514 -10.87 52.33 57.29
CA ARG A 514 -9.69 51.45 57.50
C ARG A 514 -8.62 51.69 56.45
N VAL A 515 -9.01 51.82 55.18
CA VAL A 515 -8.08 52.12 54.08
C VAL A 515 -7.44 53.51 54.27
N ASP A 516 -8.22 54.52 54.66
CA ASP A 516 -7.71 55.87 54.96
C ASP A 516 -6.79 55.92 56.18
N LYS A 517 -6.98 55.01 57.15
CA LYS A 517 -6.04 54.84 58.26
C LYS A 517 -4.72 54.25 57.77
N ALA A 518 -4.77 53.17 56.98
CA ALA A 518 -3.58 52.53 56.41
C ALA A 518 -2.80 53.49 55.49
N LEU A 519 -3.50 54.30 54.68
CA LEU A 519 -2.87 55.33 53.84
C LEU A 519 -2.15 56.39 54.68
N ARG A 520 -2.75 56.84 55.79
CA ARG A 520 -2.10 57.79 56.72
C ARG A 520 -0.86 57.20 57.39
N ASP A 521 -0.89 55.94 57.78
CA ASP A 521 0.25 55.26 58.39
C ASP A 521 1.40 55.11 57.36
N ILE A 522 1.08 54.76 56.10
CA ILE A 522 2.06 54.71 55.01
C ILE A 522 2.64 56.10 54.73
N ASP A 523 1.81 57.14 54.65
CA ASP A 523 2.27 58.50 54.40
C ASP A 523 3.18 59.00 55.53
N HIS A 524 2.87 58.66 56.79
CA HIS A 524 3.76 58.94 57.92
C HIS A 524 5.15 58.28 57.73
N HIS A 525 5.20 57.02 57.29
CA HIS A 525 6.47 56.32 57.08
C HIS A 525 7.25 56.79 55.85
N VAL A 526 6.57 57.17 54.78
CA VAL A 526 7.21 57.66 53.54
C VAL A 526 7.75 59.09 53.72
N PHE A 527 7.05 59.95 54.49
CA PHE A 527 7.37 61.38 54.55
C PHE A 527 8.02 61.86 55.87
N HIS A 528 7.82 61.21 57.02
CA HIS A 528 8.33 61.70 58.31
C HIS A 528 9.65 61.08 58.80
N TYR A 529 10.17 60.02 58.17
CA TYR A 529 11.45 59.42 58.56
C TYR A 529 12.72 60.16 58.07
N ILE A 530 12.57 61.35 57.46
CA ILE A 530 13.68 62.14 56.86
C ILE A 530 14.34 63.11 57.86
N LYS A 531 13.85 63.27 59.10
CA LYS A 531 14.57 64.08 60.11
C LYS A 531 15.17 63.20 61.21
N ARG A 532 16.41 62.78 61.02
CA ARG A 532 17.34 62.57 62.14
C ARG A 532 18.35 63.72 62.18
N PRO A 533 18.57 64.37 63.33
CA PRO A 533 19.69 65.27 63.53
C PRO A 533 20.98 64.44 63.66
N SER A 534 22.00 64.82 62.91
CA SER A 534 23.37 64.33 63.07
C SER A 534 24.01 64.88 64.36
N PRO A 535 24.71 64.08 65.17
CA PRO A 535 25.94 64.54 65.80
C PRO A 535 27.07 64.72 64.77
#